data_AF-A0A6N9D3H6-F1
#
_entry.id   AF-A0A6N9D3H6-F1
#
_cell.length_a   1.000
_cell.length_b   1.000
_cell.length_c   1.000
_cell.angle_alpha   90.00
_cell.angle_beta   90.00
_cell.angle_gamma   90.00
#
_symmetry.space_group_name_H-M   'P 1'
#
loop_
_entity.id
_entity.type
_entity.pdbx_description
1 polymer ?
#
loop_
_entity_poly.entity_id
_entity_poly.type
_entity_poly.pdbx_seq_one_letter_code
_entity_poly.pdbx_strand_id
1 'polypeptide(L)'
;MSVYEHKQGTYKSYRVARSVEGKLRQKYFPFSEDGLLEAKKLDQEWADEQAFAQTSFTGYKARWRREPAQAERSSKTQTKSTTKLKTA
;
A
#
# COMPACT_ATOMS: atom_id res chain seq x y z
N MET A 1 10.22 -10.70 0.06
CA MET A 1 10.26 -11.71 -1.01
C MET A 1 9.54 -12.95 -0.50
N SER A 2 8.49 -13.39 -1.18
CA SER A 2 7.70 -14.59 -0.82
C SER A 2 8.04 -15.79 -1.72
N VAL A 3 9.26 -15.79 -2.26
CA VAL A 3 9.82 -16.90 -3.02
C VAL A 3 10.54 -17.83 -2.06
N TYR A 4 10.14 -19.08 -2.01
CA TYR A 4 10.72 -20.09 -1.13
C TYR A 4 11.33 -21.21 -1.96
N GLU A 5 12.49 -21.71 -1.54
CA GLU A 5 12.92 -23.02 -2.01
C GLU A 5 12.00 -24.09 -1.43
N HIS A 6 11.40 -24.88 -2.31
CA HIS A 6 10.58 -26.01 -1.95
C HIS A 6 11.32 -27.31 -2.31
N LYS A 7 11.50 -28.16 -1.30
CA LYS A 7 12.21 -29.45 -1.42
C LYS A 7 11.29 -30.58 -0.97
N GLN A 8 11.12 -31.59 -1.83
CA GLN A 8 10.39 -32.83 -1.53
C GLN A 8 11.24 -34.02 -1.99
N GLY A 9 11.96 -34.63 -1.06
CA GLY A 9 12.96 -35.65 -1.38
C GLY A 9 14.07 -35.07 -2.26
N THR A 10 14.28 -35.66 -3.43
CA THR A 10 15.25 -35.19 -4.44
C THR A 10 14.73 -34.02 -5.28
N TYR A 11 13.41 -33.78 -5.29
CA TYR A 11 12.81 -32.71 -6.05
C TYR A 11 13.06 -31.34 -5.40
N LYS A 12 13.49 -30.37 -6.23
CA LYS A 12 13.68 -28.97 -5.84
C LYS A 12 12.89 -28.08 -6.80
N SER A 13 12.25 -27.05 -6.25
CA SER A 13 11.51 -26.03 -6.99
C SER A 13 11.54 -24.71 -6.24
N TYR A 14 11.23 -23.62 -6.92
CA TYR A 14 10.87 -22.38 -6.25
C TYR A 14 9.35 -22.31 -6.13
N ARG A 15 8.86 -21.90 -4.96
CA ARG A 15 7.43 -21.72 -4.69
C ARG A 15 7.16 -20.27 -4.36
N VAL A 16 6.17 -19.68 -5.02
CA VAL A 16 5.63 -18.36 -4.69
C VAL A 16 4.25 -18.56 -4.12
N ALA A 17 3.99 -17.99 -2.94
CA ALA A 17 2.70 -18.04 -2.29
C ALA A 17 2.33 -16.68 -1.70
N ARG A 18 1.20 -16.11 -2.13
CA ARG A 18 0.64 -14.86 -1.59
C ARG A 18 -0.87 -14.91 -1.49
N SER A 19 -1.43 -14.15 -0.55
CA SER A 19 -2.87 -13.94 -0.44
C SER A 19 -3.27 -12.68 -1.18
N VAL A 20 -3.99 -12.82 -2.29
CA VAL A 20 -4.51 -11.71 -3.11
C VAL A 20 -6.03 -11.76 -3.01
N GLU A 21 -6.66 -10.64 -2.60
CA GLU A 21 -8.11 -10.52 -2.43
C GLU A 21 -8.75 -11.63 -1.55
N GLY A 22 -8.01 -12.07 -0.52
CA GLY A 22 -8.47 -13.13 0.39
C GLY A 22 -8.40 -14.55 -0.18
N LYS A 23 -7.88 -14.73 -1.40
CA LYS A 23 -7.59 -16.04 -1.98
C LYS A 23 -6.09 -16.32 -1.94
N LEU A 24 -5.73 -17.51 -1.48
CA LEU A 24 -4.35 -17.98 -1.47
C LEU A 24 -3.95 -18.42 -2.89
N ARG A 25 -3.06 -17.66 -3.52
CA ARG A 25 -2.45 -18.02 -4.80
C ARG A 25 -1.10 -18.67 -4.55
N GLN A 26 -0.84 -19.78 -5.25
CA GLN A 26 0.42 -20.52 -5.16
C GLN A 26 0.87 -20.96 -6.55
N LYS A 27 2.15 -20.84 -6.84
CA LYS A 27 2.75 -21.33 -8.08
C LYS A 27 4.15 -21.90 -7.81
N TYR A 28 4.49 -22.94 -8.54
CA TYR A 28 5.79 -23.60 -8.48
C TYR A 28 6.55 -23.34 -9.77
N PHE A 29 7.87 -23.21 -9.65
CA PHE A 29 8.81 -22.96 -10.73
C PHE A 29 9.95 -23.97 -10.64
N PRO A 30 10.55 -24.38 -11.76
CA PRO A 30 11.71 -25.27 -11.76
C PRO A 30 12.88 -24.67 -10.98
N PHE A 31 13.72 -25.52 -10.38
CA PHE A 31 14.94 -25.08 -9.69
C PHE A 31 16.04 -24.77 -10.72
N SER A 32 15.88 -23.67 -11.43
CA SER A 32 16.83 -23.10 -12.40
C SER A 32 16.97 -21.59 -12.18
N GLU A 33 18.00 -20.96 -12.75
CA GLU A 33 18.14 -19.50 -12.69
C GLU A 33 16.96 -18.78 -13.35
N ASP A 34 16.49 -19.28 -14.49
CA ASP A 34 15.29 -18.78 -15.16
C ASP A 34 14.04 -18.92 -14.28
N GLY A 35 13.87 -20.08 -13.65
CA GLY A 35 12.76 -20.33 -12.73
C GLY A 35 12.79 -19.39 -11.52
N LEU A 36 13.97 -19.02 -11.03
CA LEU A 36 14.14 -18.05 -9.96
C LEU A 36 13.77 -16.63 -10.42
N LEU A 37 14.17 -16.24 -11.65
CA LEU A 37 13.82 -14.95 -12.25
C LEU A 37 12.31 -14.81 -12.42
N GLU A 38 11.65 -15.84 -12.99
CA GLU A 38 10.20 -15.86 -13.14
C GLU A 38 9.48 -15.84 -11.79
N ALA A 39 9.95 -16.61 -10.80
CA ALA A 39 9.38 -16.62 -9.47
C ALA A 39 9.46 -15.23 -8.80
N LYS A 40 10.60 -14.53 -8.95
CA LYS A 40 10.77 -13.17 -8.43
C LYS A 40 9.85 -12.17 -9.14
N LYS A 41 9.73 -12.26 -10.47
CA LYS A 41 8.83 -11.40 -11.25
C LYS A 41 7.37 -11.58 -10.81
N LEU A 42 6.93 -12.82 -10.67
CA LEU A 42 5.57 -13.13 -10.23
C LEU A 42 5.31 -12.76 -8.77
N ASP A 43 6.31 -12.89 -7.87
CA ASP A 43 6.22 -12.40 -6.49
C ASP A 43 5.99 -10.88 -6.45
N GLN A 44 6.63 -10.13 -7.34
CA GLN A 44 6.46 -8.68 -7.45
C GLN A 44 5.07 -8.33 -7.97
N GLU A 45 4.61 -8.95 -9.06
CA GLU A 45 3.27 -8.72 -9.62
C GLU A 45 2.17 -8.98 -8.57
N TRP A 46 2.25 -10.11 -7.86
CA TRP A 46 1.29 -10.41 -6.80
C TRP A 46 1.45 -9.52 -5.57
N ALA A 47 2.63 -8.95 -5.32
CA ALA A 47 2.82 -7.95 -4.27
C ALA A 47 2.05 -6.68 -4.58
N ASP A 48 2.13 -6.22 -5.81
CA ASP A 48 1.48 -5.00 -6.27
C ASP A 48 -0.04 -5.19 -6.28
N GLU A 49 -0.53 -6.34 -6.76
CA GLU A 49 -1.96 -6.72 -6.65
C GLU A 49 -2.42 -6.78 -5.18
N GLN A 50 -1.63 -7.36 -4.29
CA GLN A 50 -1.97 -7.44 -2.86
C GLN A 50 -2.02 -6.05 -2.23
N ALA A 51 -1.09 -5.16 -2.55
CA ALA A 51 -1.06 -3.78 -2.05
C ALA A 51 -2.25 -2.98 -2.58
N PHE A 52 -2.59 -3.14 -3.86
CA PHE A 52 -3.78 -2.54 -4.46
C PHE A 52 -5.06 -3.06 -3.81
N ALA A 53 -5.19 -4.38 -3.66
CA ALA A 53 -6.34 -5.00 -2.99
C ALA A 53 -6.45 -4.55 -1.53
N GLN A 54 -5.34 -4.41 -0.80
CA GLN A 54 -5.35 -3.84 0.55
C GLN A 54 -5.79 -2.38 0.56
N THR A 55 -5.36 -1.57 -0.40
CA THR A 55 -5.77 -0.16 -0.51
C THR A 55 -7.26 -0.03 -0.80
N SER A 56 -7.78 -0.86 -1.69
CA SER A 56 -9.21 -0.90 -2.07
C SER A 56 -10.09 -1.50 -0.96
N PHE A 57 -9.65 -2.59 -0.32
CA PHE A 57 -10.36 -3.24 0.79
C PHE A 57 -10.35 -2.40 2.07
N THR A 58 -9.21 -1.80 2.41
CA THR A 58 -9.10 -0.85 3.52
C THR A 58 -9.47 0.56 3.10
N GLY A 59 -10.30 0.73 2.05
CA GLY A 59 -10.87 2.00 1.66
C GLY A 59 -11.18 2.82 2.91
N TYR A 60 -10.49 3.94 3.07
CA TYR A 60 -10.51 4.74 4.30
C TYR A 60 -9.82 4.07 5.52
N LYS A 61 -8.53 3.68 5.46
CA LYS A 61 -7.69 3.53 6.67
C LYS A 61 -7.43 4.88 7.39
N ALA A 62 -8.22 5.91 7.06
CA ALA A 62 -8.42 7.14 7.82
C ALA A 62 -9.40 7.00 9.00
N ARG A 63 -9.97 5.81 9.31
CA ARG A 63 -10.83 5.65 10.51
C ARG A 63 -10.04 5.47 11.82
N TRP A 64 -8.78 5.04 11.74
CA TRP A 64 -7.93 4.81 12.92
C TRP A 64 -6.77 5.79 13.05
N ARG A 65 -6.53 6.65 12.04
CA ARG A 65 -5.81 7.90 12.31
C ARG A 65 -6.79 8.80 13.03
N ARG A 66 -6.47 9.21 14.27
CA ARG A 66 -7.02 10.47 14.81
C ARG A 66 -6.92 11.48 13.67
N GLU A 67 -8.02 12.15 13.34
CA GLU A 67 -7.98 13.32 12.47
C GLU A 67 -6.70 14.11 12.80
N PRO A 68 -5.85 14.45 11.82
CA PRO A 68 -4.84 15.47 12.10
C PRO A 68 -5.65 16.68 12.55
N ALA A 69 -5.56 16.99 13.86
CA ALA A 69 -6.21 18.14 14.45
C ALA A 69 -6.01 19.28 13.48
N GLN A 70 -7.12 19.80 12.93
CA GLN A 70 -7.07 20.82 11.90
C GLN A 70 -6.07 21.85 12.35
N ALA A 71 -4.94 21.95 11.64
CA ALA A 71 -3.98 23.01 11.87
C ALA A 71 -4.80 24.29 11.75
N GLU A 72 -4.97 24.97 12.88
CA GLU A 72 -5.84 26.12 13.01
C GLU A 72 -5.54 27.03 11.84
N ARG A 73 -6.51 27.14 10.92
CA ARG A 73 -6.48 28.15 9.88
C ARG A 73 -6.38 29.45 10.65
N SER A 74 -5.20 30.04 10.70
CA SER A 74 -4.97 31.33 11.31
C SER A 74 -5.86 32.31 10.56
N SER A 75 -7.02 32.57 11.14
CA SER A 75 -7.94 33.63 10.78
C SER A 75 -7.21 34.94 10.99
N LYS A 76 -6.37 35.36 10.03
CA LYS A 76 -5.98 36.76 9.91
C LYS A 76 -7.23 37.50 9.44
N THR A 77 -8.11 37.76 10.41
CA THR A 77 -9.15 38.77 10.33
C THR A 77 -8.43 40.09 10.08
N GLN A 78 -8.29 40.47 8.80
CA GLN A 78 -7.95 41.84 8.45
C GLN A 78 -9.10 42.72 8.92
N THR A 79 -8.92 43.30 10.10
CA THR A 79 -9.82 44.29 10.67
C THR A 79 -9.88 45.48 9.72
N LYS A 80 -11.09 45.69 9.18
CA LYS A 80 -11.46 46.81 8.33
C LYS A 80 -11.18 48.13 9.06
N SER A 81 -10.21 48.91 8.60
CA SER A 81 -10.07 50.32 9.00
C SER A 81 -11.03 51.16 8.16
N THR A 82 -12.32 51.18 8.54
CA THR A 82 -13.26 52.20 8.09
C THR A 82 -13.29 53.31 9.13
N THR A 83 -12.37 54.26 9.03
CA THR A 83 -12.47 55.53 9.76
C THR A 83 -13.50 56.40 9.03
N LYS A 84 -14.73 56.42 9.55
CA LYS A 84 -15.73 57.41 9.16
C LYS A 84 -15.39 58.76 9.79
N LEU A 85 -15.52 59.82 8.99
CA LEU A 85 -15.44 61.22 9.37
C LEU A 85 -16.28 61.52 10.62
N LYS A 86 -15.79 62.43 11.47
CA LYS A 86 -16.64 63.22 12.36
C LYS A 86 -16.22 64.69 12.28
N THR A 87 -17.12 65.47 11.71
CA THR A 87 -17.19 66.93 11.71
C THR A 87 -17.28 67.48 13.13
N ALA A 88 -16.58 68.57 13.39
CA ALA A 88 -16.95 69.64 14.32
C ALA A 88 -16.23 70.92 13.88
#